data_AF-A0A3B0XTR1-F1
#
_entry.id   AF-A0A3B0XTR1-F1
#
_cell.length_a   1.000
_cell.length_b   1.000
_cell.length_c   1.000
_cell.angle_alpha   90.00
_cell.angle_beta   90.00
_cell.angle_gamma   90.00
#
_symmetry.space_group_name_H-M   'P 1'
#
loop_
_entity.id
_entity.type
_entity.pdbx_description
1 polymer ?
#
loop_
_entity_poly.entity_id
_entity_poly.type
_entity_poly.pdbx_seq_one_letter_code
_entity_poly.pdbx_strand_id
1 'polypeptide(L)'
;MSDISYSAKLRELSKDYYQNHLRLDEYRAQRKEIIDKIDEEFNGRKTEVVEDITQKQEKKTLEESSVFMKTIAFFKNNDVDE
;
A
#
# COMPACT_ATOMS: atom_id res chain seq x y z
N MET A 1 -32.36 -2.29 0.36
CA MET A 1 -30.90 -2.12 0.51
C MET A 1 -30.55 -0.88 -0.28
N SER A 2 -29.91 0.11 0.34
CA SER A 2 -29.62 1.38 -0.34
C SER A 2 -28.65 1.11 -1.48
N ASP A 3 -29.12 1.27 -2.73
CA ASP A 3 -28.30 1.31 -3.95
C ASP A 3 -27.38 2.53 -3.92
N ILE A 4 -26.45 2.52 -2.98
CA ILE A 4 -25.33 3.44 -2.97
C ILE A 4 -24.50 3.03 -4.17
N SER A 5 -24.69 3.75 -5.28
CA SER A 5 -23.87 3.59 -6.46
C SER A 5 -22.45 4.01 -6.10
N TYR A 6 -21.62 3.06 -5.71
CA TYR A 6 -20.21 3.31 -5.34
C TYR A 6 -19.45 4.07 -6.43
N SER A 7 -19.84 3.86 -7.69
CA SER A 7 -19.32 4.63 -8.81
C SER A 7 -19.67 6.13 -8.72
N ALA A 8 -20.86 6.50 -8.26
CA ALA A 8 -21.22 7.90 -8.01
C ALA A 8 -20.36 8.51 -6.90
N LYS A 9 -20.15 7.77 -5.79
CA LYS A 9 -19.26 8.21 -4.69
C LYS A 9 -17.81 8.40 -5.14
N LEU A 10 -17.27 7.45 -5.90
CA LEU A 10 -15.91 7.55 -6.45
C LEU A 10 -15.77 8.73 -7.43
N ARG A 11 -16.82 9.00 -8.22
CA ARG A 11 -16.84 10.11 -9.17
C ARG A 11 -16.85 11.46 -8.45
N GLU A 12 -17.68 11.59 -7.42
CA GLU A 12 -17.73 12.80 -6.58
C GLU A 12 -16.39 13.03 -5.87
N LEU A 13 -15.84 11.99 -5.23
CA LEU A 13 -14.53 12.05 -4.58
C LEU A 13 -13.42 12.48 -5.54
N SER A 14 -13.44 11.97 -6.77
CA SER A 14 -12.47 12.35 -7.79
C SER A 14 -12.65 13.81 -8.21
N LYS A 15 -13.89 14.26 -8.36
CA LYS A 15 -14.19 15.66 -8.68
C LYS A 15 -13.67 16.60 -7.59
N ASP A 16 -13.89 16.28 -6.33
CA ASP A 16 -13.44 17.09 -5.20
C ASP A 16 -11.91 17.21 -5.15
N TYR A 17 -11.20 16.11 -5.44
CA TYR A 17 -9.73 16.14 -5.57
C TYR A 17 -9.26 17.01 -6.73
N TYR A 18 -9.83 16.86 -7.93
CA TYR A 18 -9.43 17.67 -9.10
C TYR A 18 -9.83 19.15 -8.97
N GLN A 19 -10.82 19.47 -8.13
CA GLN A 19 -11.21 20.84 -7.79
C GLN A 19 -10.38 21.42 -6.65
N ASN A 20 -9.35 20.71 -6.17
CA ASN A 20 -8.49 21.07 -5.04
C ASN A 20 -9.27 21.30 -3.72
N HIS A 21 -10.42 20.65 -3.56
CA HIS A 21 -11.19 20.65 -2.30
C HIS A 21 -10.62 19.63 -1.28
N LEU A 22 -9.83 18.67 -1.75
CA LEU A 22 -9.20 17.64 -0.93
C LEU A 22 -7.70 17.59 -1.20
N ARG A 23 -6.92 17.32 -0.16
CA ARG A 23 -5.49 16.99 -0.31
C ARG A 23 -5.36 15.55 -0.80
N LEU A 24 -4.21 15.23 -1.40
CA LEU A 24 -3.96 13.88 -1.95
C LEU A 24 -4.11 12.77 -0.91
N ASP A 25 -3.66 13.01 0.32
CA ASP A 25 -3.71 12.01 1.40
C ASP A 25 -5.16 11.74 1.83
N GLU A 26 -5.98 12.79 1.93
CA GLU A 26 -7.41 12.70 2.24
C GLU A 26 -8.17 11.97 1.13
N TYR A 27 -7.88 12.31 -0.13
CA TYR A 27 -8.43 11.62 -1.29
C TYR A 27 -8.12 10.12 -1.25
N ARG A 28 -6.87 9.74 -0.94
CA ARG A 28 -6.46 8.33 -0.85
C ARG A 28 -7.13 7.61 0.31
N ALA A 29 -7.22 8.24 1.47
CA ALA A 29 -7.88 7.66 2.65
C ALA A 29 -9.37 7.39 2.38
N GLN A 30 -10.09 8.37 1.84
CA GLN A 30 -11.51 8.24 1.50
C GLN A 30 -11.74 7.23 0.37
N ARG A 31 -10.85 7.20 -0.64
CA ARG A 31 -10.94 6.22 -1.73
C ARG A 31 -10.74 4.79 -1.23
N LYS A 32 -9.83 4.59 -0.28
CA LYS A 32 -9.60 3.29 0.36
C LYS A 32 -10.87 2.84 1.10
N GLU A 33 -11.46 3.70 1.92
CA GLU A 33 -12.68 3.37 2.67
C GLU A 33 -13.84 2.95 1.75
N ILE A 34 -13.99 3.61 0.60
CA ILE A 34 -15.03 3.24 -0.39
C ILE A 34 -14.77 1.84 -0.97
N ILE A 35 -13.52 1.52 -1.29
CA ILE A 35 -13.15 0.22 -1.85
C ILE A 35 -13.27 -0.88 -0.79
N ASP A 36 -12.85 -0.60 0.44
CA ASP A 36 -12.96 -1.53 1.57
C ASP A 36 -14.42 -1.93 1.79
N LYS A 37 -15.36 -0.98 1.71
CA LYS A 37 -16.80 -1.26 1.79
C LYS A 37 -17.31 -2.11 0.62
N ILE A 38 -16.81 -1.89 -0.61
CA ILE A 38 -17.13 -2.74 -1.76
C ILE A 38 -16.63 -4.17 -1.52
N ASP A 39 -15.41 -4.33 -1.01
CA ASP A 39 -14.83 -5.65 -0.73
C ASP A 39 -15.56 -6.37 0.41
N GLU A 40 -16.00 -5.65 1.44
CA GLU A 40 -16.85 -6.20 2.49
C GLU A 40 -18.20 -6.67 1.96
N GLU A 41 -18.88 -5.85 1.15
CA GLU A 41 -20.23 -6.15 0.67
C GLU A 41 -20.28 -7.22 -0.41
N PHE A 42 -19.33 -7.20 -1.36
CA PHE A 42 -19.37 -8.08 -2.53
C PHE A 42 -18.43 -9.28 -2.43
N ASN A 43 -17.31 -9.13 -1.71
CA ASN A 43 -16.29 -10.18 -1.59
C ASN A 43 -16.27 -10.83 -0.19
N GLY A 44 -17.07 -10.33 0.76
CA GLY A 44 -17.18 -10.89 2.13
C GLY A 44 -15.88 -10.79 2.93
N ARG A 45 -14.93 -9.97 2.50
CA ARG A 45 -13.66 -9.76 3.20
C ARG A 45 -13.81 -8.62 4.18
N LYS A 46 -13.69 -8.90 5.48
CA LYS A 46 -13.52 -7.86 6.49
C LYS A 46 -12.12 -7.28 6.31
N THR A 47 -12.04 -6.08 5.77
CA THR A 47 -10.78 -5.34 5.72
C THR A 47 -10.53 -4.79 7.13
N GLU A 48 -9.58 -5.40 7.83
CA GLU A 48 -9.09 -4.82 9.08
C GLU A 48 -8.54 -3.43 8.74
N VAL A 49 -9.13 -2.39 9.34
CA VAL A 49 -8.62 -1.03 9.24
C VAL A 49 -7.22 -1.03 9.83
N VAL A 50 -6.22 -1.19 8.97
CA VAL A 50 -4.82 -0.96 9.34
C VAL A 50 -4.70 0.55 9.50
N GLU A 51 -5.02 1.03 10.70
CA GLU A 51 -4.69 2.37 11.16
C GLU A 51 -3.16 2.50 11.12
N ASP A 52 -2.70 3.44 10.29
CA ASP A 52 -1.34 3.98 10.19
C ASP A 52 -0.23 3.25 10.95
N ILE A 53 0.48 2.35 10.27
CA ILE A 53 1.86 1.99 10.64
C ILE A 53 2.82 2.99 9.97
N THR A 54 2.63 4.28 10.25
CA THR A 54 3.61 5.34 10.01
C THR A 54 4.09 5.86 11.36
N GLN A 55 4.65 4.95 12.18
CA GLN A 55 5.73 5.24 13.12
C GLN A 55 6.35 3.96 13.72
N LYS A 56 7.61 3.69 13.32
CA LYS A 56 8.66 2.90 13.98
C LYS A 56 8.39 1.42 14.31
N GLN A 57 9.04 0.54 13.53
CA GLN A 57 9.89 -0.52 14.08
C GLN A 57 11.04 -0.83 13.11
N GLU A 58 12.17 -0.17 13.33
CA GLU A 58 13.49 -0.78 13.14
C GLU A 58 13.54 -2.11 13.93
N LYS A 59 14.26 -3.09 13.36
CA LYS A 59 14.58 -4.44 13.88
C LYS A 59 13.60 -5.58 13.52
N LYS A 60 13.73 -6.05 12.28
CA LYS A 60 13.96 -7.48 11.95
C LYS A 60 15.06 -7.54 10.87
N THR A 61 16.33 -7.32 11.21
CA THR A 61 17.35 -8.37 11.48
C THR A 61 17.23 -9.64 10.61
N LEU A 62 18.02 -9.63 9.54
CA LEU A 62 19.21 -10.48 9.34
C LEU A 62 19.16 -11.63 8.30
N GLU A 63 18.00 -12.11 7.83
CA GLU A 63 18.00 -13.29 6.93
C GLU A 63 18.09 -12.95 5.44
N GLU A 64 17.54 -11.82 5.00
CA GLU A 64 17.57 -11.42 3.57
C GLU A 64 18.93 -10.90 3.11
N SER A 65 19.80 -10.53 4.05
CA SER A 65 21.18 -10.10 3.74
C SER A 65 22.09 -11.24 3.28
N SER A 66 21.72 -12.50 3.57
CA SER A 66 22.56 -13.67 3.32
C SER A 66 22.74 -13.95 1.83
N VAL A 67 21.67 -13.90 1.04
CA VAL A 67 21.74 -14.19 -0.42
C VAL A 67 22.46 -13.06 -1.16
N PHE A 68 22.19 -11.80 -0.78
CA PHE A 68 22.80 -10.63 -1.42
C PHE A 68 24.29 -10.50 -1.08
N MET A 69 24.70 -10.83 0.15
CA MET A 69 26.13 -10.89 0.51
C MET A 69 26.84 -12.08 -0.16
N LYS A 70 26.15 -13.21 -0.34
CA LYS A 70 26.73 -14.40 -1.00
C LYS A 70 26.96 -14.15 -2.50
N THR A 71 26.09 -13.41 -3.18
CA THR A 71 26.33 -13.00 -4.57
C THR A 71 27.47 -12.00 -4.69
N ILE A 72 27.55 -11.01 -3.81
CA ILE A 72 28.66 -10.04 -3.81
C ILE A 72 30.01 -10.73 -3.54
N ALA A 73 30.06 -11.70 -2.63
CA ALA A 73 31.28 -12.47 -2.35
C ALA A 73 31.72 -13.36 -3.53
N PHE A 74 30.76 -13.88 -4.31
CA PHE A 74 31.06 -14.71 -5.49
C PHE A 74 31.77 -13.91 -6.59
N PHE A 75 31.40 -12.64 -6.79
CA PHE A 75 32.06 -11.78 -7.79
C PHE A 75 33.41 -11.25 -7.30
N LYS A 76 33.58 -11.02 -6.00
CA LYS A 76 34.84 -10.48 -5.43
C LYS A 76 36.01 -11.47 -5.45
N ASN A 77 35.74 -12.77 -5.52
CA ASN A 77 36.78 -13.81 -5.56
C ASN A 77 37.30 -14.14 -6.96
N ASN A 78 36.78 -13.50 -8.01
CA ASN A 78 37.23 -13.72 -9.40
C ASN A 78 38.24 -12.67 -9.92
N ASP A 79 38.61 -11.68 -9.11
CA ASP A 79 39.58 -10.62 -9.48
C ASP A 79 40.95 -10.78 -8.79
N VAL A 80 41.38 -12.01 -8.54
CA VAL A 80 42.79 -12.31 -8.18
C VAL A 80 43.19 -13.61 -8.89
N ASP A 81 43.62 -13.48 -10.14
CA ASP A 81 44.82 -14.12 -10.70
C ASP A 81 44.84 -13.95 -12.24
N GLU A 82 45.34 -12.80 -12.71
CA GLU A 82 46.35 -12.71 -13.78
C GLU A 82 47.10 -11.37 -13.72
#